data_AF-A0A7Z0EHC6-F1
#
_entry.id   AF-A0A7Z0EHC6-F1
#
_cell.length_a   1.000
_cell.length_b   1.000
_cell.length_c   1.000
_cell.angle_alpha   90.00
_cell.angle_beta   90.00
_cell.angle_gamma   90.00
#
_symmetry.space_group_name_H-M   'P 1'
#
loop_
_entity.id
_entity.type
_entity.pdbx_description
1 polymer ?
#
loop_
_entity_poly.entity_id
_entity_poly.type
_entity_poly.pdbx_seq_one_letter_code
_entity_poly.pdbx_strand_id
1 'polypeptide(L)'
;MRHLMTEQSASVSVGDIVRVSGVSRSSFYAHFASLDELAAELLKAQLAEIGSAGDQQRREDLIVGTSAARVGYTRLVAHMVEHFSLYSSVLELQPARGAYDEIVEAYATRLLQSVVVPDQAPANVNLELVTTYIAGGALTLINAWLRGHIDVSDDELVEQLVGLLPPWVTSTRS
;
A
#
# COMPACT_ATOMS: atom_id res chain seq x y z
N MET A 1 20.12 10.48 -4.51
CA MET A 1 19.93 9.14 -5.14
C MET A 1 18.67 9.14 -6.04
N ARG A 2 18.42 10.20 -6.84
CA ARG A 2 17.11 10.47 -7.48
C ARG A 2 17.17 10.60 -9.02
N HIS A 3 18.29 10.22 -9.66
CA HIS A 3 18.54 10.56 -11.08
C HIS A 3 18.51 9.37 -12.07
N LEU A 4 17.99 8.21 -11.68
CA LEU A 4 17.96 7.01 -12.54
C LEU A 4 16.56 6.49 -12.88
N MET A 5 15.48 7.18 -12.52
CA MET A 5 14.11 6.64 -12.62
C MET A 5 13.37 7.08 -13.88
N THR A 6 14.06 7.15 -15.01
CA THR A 6 13.42 7.43 -16.31
C THR A 6 13.92 6.44 -17.34
N GLU A 7 13.67 5.16 -17.11
CA GLU A 7 13.72 4.16 -18.17
C GLU A 7 12.31 3.72 -18.49
N GLN A 8 12.01 3.80 -19.78
CA GLN A 8 10.73 3.53 -20.41
C GLN A 8 10.41 2.04 -20.25
N SER A 9 9.43 1.71 -19.41
CA SER A 9 9.00 0.33 -19.16
C SER A 9 8.50 -0.33 -20.44
N ALA A 10 9.15 -1.42 -20.86
CA ALA A 10 8.62 -2.32 -21.86
C ALA A 10 7.51 -3.18 -21.23
N SER A 11 6.37 -3.34 -21.91
CA SER A 11 5.29 -4.21 -21.42
C SER A 11 5.78 -5.66 -21.29
N VAL A 12 5.80 -6.19 -20.07
CA VAL A 12 6.22 -7.56 -19.78
C VAL A 12 5.19 -8.56 -20.33
N SER A 13 5.64 -9.58 -21.08
CA SER A 13 4.77 -10.65 -21.57
C SER A 13 4.90 -11.95 -20.76
N VAL A 14 3.92 -12.85 -20.83
CA VAL A 14 4.04 -14.22 -20.29
C VAL A 14 5.28 -14.91 -20.86
N GLY A 15 5.60 -14.64 -22.13
CA GLY A 15 6.80 -15.15 -22.80
C GLY A 15 8.10 -14.69 -22.14
N ASP A 16 8.16 -13.45 -21.66
CA ASP A 16 9.31 -12.93 -20.93
C ASP A 16 9.43 -13.58 -19.55
N ILE A 17 8.31 -13.74 -18.84
CA ILE A 17 8.29 -14.38 -17.52
C ILE A 17 8.79 -15.81 -17.61
N VAL A 18 8.23 -16.65 -18.49
CA VAL A 18 8.63 -18.07 -18.61
C VAL A 18 10.08 -18.22 -19.05
N ARG A 19 10.59 -17.29 -19.88
CA ARG A 19 11.98 -17.27 -20.31
C ARG A 19 12.93 -16.95 -19.15
N VAL A 20 12.57 -15.99 -18.30
CA VAL A 20 13.40 -15.57 -17.16
C VAL A 20 13.31 -16.58 -16.00
N SER A 21 12.13 -17.13 -15.72
CA SER A 21 11.90 -18.04 -14.59
C SER A 21 12.24 -19.50 -14.88
N GLY A 22 12.45 -19.87 -16.15
CA GLY A 22 12.75 -21.24 -16.56
C GLY A 22 11.57 -22.21 -16.46
N VAL A 23 10.35 -21.72 -16.18
CA VAL A 23 9.13 -22.55 -16.15
C VAL A 23 8.52 -22.67 -17.54
N SER A 24 7.75 -23.73 -17.78
CA SER A 24 7.01 -23.87 -19.04
C SER A 24 5.78 -22.96 -19.07
N ARG A 25 5.30 -22.59 -20.27
CA ARG A 25 4.00 -21.90 -20.41
C ARG A 25 2.83 -22.72 -19.83
N SER A 26 2.86 -24.04 -19.99
CA SER A 26 1.84 -24.91 -19.38
C SER A 26 1.89 -24.86 -17.85
N SER A 27 3.08 -24.77 -17.25
CA SER A 27 3.23 -24.60 -15.81
C SER A 27 2.74 -23.22 -15.35
N PHE A 28 3.02 -22.15 -16.11
CA PHE A 28 2.47 -20.83 -15.84
C PHE A 28 0.93 -20.87 -15.81
N TYR A 29 0.31 -21.37 -16.88
CA TYR A 29 -1.14 -21.42 -17.00
C TYR A 29 -1.82 -22.45 -16.09
N ALA A 30 -1.06 -23.34 -15.45
CA ALA A 30 -1.57 -24.20 -14.39
C ALA A 30 -1.82 -23.44 -13.07
N HIS A 31 -1.16 -22.30 -12.89
CA HIS A 31 -1.26 -21.48 -11.67
C HIS A 31 -1.93 -20.12 -11.90
N PHE A 32 -1.80 -19.54 -13.10
CA PHE A 32 -2.31 -18.21 -13.42
C PHE A 32 -2.95 -18.18 -14.80
N ALA A 33 -4.21 -17.76 -14.89
CA ALA A 33 -4.93 -17.59 -16.14
C ALA A 33 -4.40 -16.40 -16.96
N SER A 34 -3.78 -15.40 -16.32
CA SER A 34 -3.23 -14.21 -17.00
C SER A 34 -2.06 -13.57 -16.23
N LEU A 35 -1.40 -12.60 -16.88
CA LEU A 35 -0.44 -11.72 -16.21
C LEU A 35 -1.10 -10.88 -15.12
N ASP A 36 -2.34 -10.46 -15.33
CA ASP A 36 -3.08 -9.65 -14.37
C ASP A 36 -3.36 -10.45 -13.09
N GLU A 37 -3.71 -11.73 -13.22
CA GLU A 37 -3.90 -12.61 -12.06
C GLU A 37 -2.60 -12.83 -11.30
N LEU A 38 -1.48 -13.09 -12.00
CA LEU A 38 -0.16 -13.18 -11.37
C LEU A 38 0.20 -11.87 -10.65
N ALA A 39 -0.03 -10.72 -11.29
CA ALA A 39 0.25 -9.42 -10.71
C ALA A 39 -0.58 -9.18 -9.44
N ALA A 40 -1.87 -9.50 -9.47
CA ALA A 40 -2.75 -9.38 -8.30
C ALA A 40 -2.29 -10.28 -7.15
N GLU A 41 -1.91 -11.54 -7.42
CA GLU A 41 -1.40 -12.45 -6.39
C GLU A 41 -0.05 -11.99 -5.81
N LEU A 42 0.84 -11.46 -6.65
CA LEU A 42 2.11 -10.90 -6.19
C LEU A 42 1.89 -9.67 -5.29
N LEU A 43 0.98 -8.76 -5.66
CA LEU A 43 0.62 -7.61 -4.83
C LEU A 43 0.00 -8.02 -3.49
N LYS A 44 -0.89 -9.02 -3.48
CA LYS A 44 -1.46 -9.57 -2.25
C LYS A 44 -0.37 -10.10 -1.33
N ALA A 45 0.59 -10.85 -1.86
CA ALA A 45 1.71 -11.38 -1.09
C ALA A 45 2.56 -10.25 -0.47
N GLN A 46 2.90 -9.23 -1.27
CA GLN A 46 3.68 -8.08 -0.79
C GLN A 46 2.97 -7.31 0.33
N LEU A 47 1.67 -7.01 0.16
CA LEU A 47 0.91 -6.30 1.20
C LEU A 47 0.67 -7.16 2.46
N ALA A 48 0.59 -8.49 2.32
CA ALA A 48 0.53 -9.39 3.46
C ALA A 48 1.82 -9.38 4.29
N GLU A 49 2.98 -9.29 3.64
CA GLU A 49 4.28 -9.14 4.33
C GLU A 49 4.30 -7.88 5.19
N ILE A 50 3.87 -6.73 4.66
CA ILE A 50 3.79 -5.48 5.44
C ILE A 50 2.85 -5.64 6.65
N GLY A 51 1.69 -6.26 6.44
CA GLY A 51 0.70 -6.49 7.50
C GLY A 51 1.25 -7.35 8.64
N SER A 52 1.95 -8.43 8.31
CA SER A 52 2.54 -9.34 9.30
C SER A 52 3.65 -8.70 10.13
N ALA A 53 4.55 -7.92 9.49
CA ALA A 53 5.57 -7.12 10.18
C ALA A 53 4.94 -5.99 11.02
N GLY A 54 3.82 -5.45 10.53
CA GLY A 54 2.85 -4.60 11.22
C GLY A 54 2.51 -5.11 12.61
N ASP A 55 1.89 -6.28 12.64
CA ASP A 55 1.27 -6.87 13.82
C ASP A 55 2.25 -7.46 14.82
N GLN A 56 3.45 -7.85 14.38
CA GLN A 56 4.50 -8.34 15.27
C GLN A 56 5.08 -7.21 16.13
N GLN A 57 5.51 -6.09 15.52
CA GLN A 57 6.11 -4.97 16.27
C GLN A 57 5.09 -4.27 17.18
N ARG A 58 3.81 -4.21 16.78
CA ARG A 58 2.76 -3.60 17.61
C ARG A 58 2.50 -4.37 18.90
N ARG A 59 2.64 -5.70 18.85
CA ARG A 59 2.58 -6.57 20.03
C ARG A 59 3.79 -6.38 20.95
N GLU A 60 4.92 -5.97 20.39
CA GLU A 60 6.17 -5.76 21.13
C GLU A 60 6.24 -4.35 21.77
N ASP A 61 5.71 -3.30 21.11
CA ASP A 61 6.01 -1.90 21.49
C ASP A 61 4.87 -1.07 22.13
N LEU A 62 3.66 -1.60 22.39
CA LEU A 62 2.51 -0.84 22.97
C LEU A 62 2.23 0.53 22.30
N ILE A 63 2.61 0.71 21.03
CA ILE A 63 2.47 1.99 20.32
C ILE A 63 0.99 2.23 20.00
N VAL A 64 0.47 3.39 20.40
CA VAL A 64 -0.93 3.78 20.24
C VAL A 64 -1.07 5.16 19.59
N GLY A 65 -2.26 5.44 19.04
CA GLY A 65 -2.62 6.77 18.54
C GLY A 65 -1.73 7.29 17.41
N THR A 66 -1.34 8.57 17.49
CA THR A 66 -0.51 9.25 16.48
C THR A 66 0.80 8.53 16.16
N SER A 67 1.46 7.97 17.18
CA SER A 67 2.71 7.22 16.98
C SER A 67 2.47 5.93 16.19
N ALA A 68 1.34 5.26 16.40
CA ALA A 68 1.00 4.04 15.67
C ALA A 68 0.69 4.36 14.20
N ALA A 69 -0.05 5.46 13.95
CA ALA A 69 -0.32 5.95 12.61
C ALA A 69 0.98 6.31 11.86
N ARG A 70 1.90 7.02 12.52
CA ARG A 70 3.21 7.38 11.96
C ARG A 70 4.02 6.15 11.58
N VAL A 71 4.13 5.16 12.47
CA VAL A 71 4.83 3.90 12.18
C VAL A 71 4.16 3.16 11.02
N GLY A 72 2.83 3.10 11.00
CA GLY A 72 2.07 2.48 9.92
C GLY A 72 2.35 3.13 8.57
N TYR A 73 2.24 4.45 8.46
CA TYR A 73 2.52 5.17 7.22
C TYR A 73 3.99 5.09 6.81
N THR A 74 4.92 5.19 7.75
CA THR A 74 6.36 5.03 7.47
C THR A 74 6.64 3.67 6.81
N ARG A 75 6.05 2.60 7.34
CA ARG A 75 6.21 1.25 6.80
C ARG A 75 5.58 1.10 5.42
N LEU A 76 4.37 1.63 5.23
CA LEU A 76 3.71 1.61 3.93
C LEU A 76 4.53 2.36 2.88
N VAL A 77 4.97 3.58 3.18
CA VAL A 77 5.79 4.40 2.28
C VAL A 77 7.12 3.70 1.96
N ALA A 78 7.84 3.23 2.98
CA ALA A 78 9.11 2.54 2.80
C ALA A 78 8.98 1.29 1.92
N HIS A 79 7.96 0.47 2.15
CA HIS A 79 7.71 -0.71 1.33
C HIS A 79 7.33 -0.34 -0.11
N MET A 80 6.49 0.68 -0.31
CA MET A 80 6.15 1.14 -1.66
C MET A 80 7.35 1.71 -2.43
N VAL A 81 8.31 2.31 -1.73
CA VAL A 81 9.59 2.74 -2.32
C VAL A 81 10.46 1.53 -2.67
N GLU A 82 10.64 0.60 -1.73
CA GLU A 82 11.46 -0.61 -1.90
C GLU A 82 10.98 -1.46 -3.09
N HIS A 83 9.66 -1.56 -3.27
CA HIS A 83 9.04 -2.36 -4.32
C HIS A 83 8.45 -1.49 -5.45
N PHE A 84 8.92 -0.26 -5.61
CA PHE A 84 8.37 0.70 -6.58
C PHE A 84 8.29 0.14 -8.01
N SER A 85 9.32 -0.56 -8.47
CA SER A 85 9.36 -1.14 -9.82
C SER A 85 8.22 -2.13 -10.07
N LEU A 86 7.91 -2.96 -9.06
CA LEU A 86 6.78 -3.87 -9.11
C LEU A 86 5.47 -3.08 -9.19
N TYR A 87 5.26 -2.12 -8.28
CA TYR A 87 4.05 -1.31 -8.25
C TYR A 87 3.85 -0.52 -9.55
N SER A 88 4.90 0.08 -10.11
CA SER A 88 4.84 0.80 -11.38
C SER A 88 4.49 -0.12 -12.54
N SER A 89 5.10 -1.32 -12.61
CA SER A 89 4.80 -2.28 -13.68
C SER A 89 3.37 -2.79 -13.61
N VAL A 90 2.82 -3.02 -12.41
CA VAL A 90 1.40 -3.42 -12.28
C VAL A 90 0.46 -2.29 -12.66
N LEU A 91 0.78 -1.04 -12.31
CA LEU A 91 0.00 0.14 -12.68
C LEU A 91 -0.06 0.42 -14.20
N GLU A 92 0.90 -0.11 -14.96
CA GLU A 92 0.91 -0.03 -16.43
C GLU A 92 0.03 -1.11 -17.08
N LEU A 93 -0.20 -2.24 -16.40
CA LEU A 93 -1.12 -3.28 -16.84
C LEU A 93 -2.57 -2.80 -16.61
N GLN A 94 -3.22 -2.33 -17.69
CA GLN A 94 -4.57 -1.74 -17.64
C GLN A 94 -5.61 -2.60 -16.86
N PRO A 95 -5.70 -3.93 -17.03
CA PRO A 95 -6.65 -4.74 -16.29
C PRO A 95 -6.23 -4.97 -14.82
N ALA A 96 -4.92 -5.05 -14.54
CA ALA A 96 -4.40 -5.22 -13.19
C ALA A 96 -4.51 -3.96 -12.33
N ARG A 97 -4.67 -2.77 -12.94
CA ARG A 97 -4.83 -1.50 -12.21
C ARG A 97 -6.02 -1.52 -11.24
N GLY A 98 -7.16 -2.07 -11.66
CA GLY A 98 -8.34 -2.17 -10.77
C GLY A 98 -8.07 -3.08 -9.58
N ALA A 99 -7.44 -4.24 -9.82
CA ALA A 99 -7.04 -5.15 -8.74
C ALA A 99 -5.99 -4.51 -7.82
N TYR A 100 -5.04 -3.75 -8.36
CA TYR A 100 -4.08 -2.99 -7.56
C TYR A 100 -4.79 -1.99 -6.64
N ASP A 101 -5.67 -1.15 -7.19
CA ASP A 101 -6.38 -0.14 -6.40
C ASP A 101 -7.20 -0.81 -5.28
N GLU A 102 -7.91 -1.91 -5.59
CA GLU A 102 -8.68 -2.69 -4.61
C GLU A 102 -7.81 -3.31 -3.49
N ILE A 103 -6.71 -3.97 -3.85
CA ILE A 103 -5.85 -4.65 -2.86
C ILE A 103 -5.17 -3.61 -1.95
N VAL A 104 -4.67 -2.50 -2.51
CA VAL A 104 -4.01 -1.47 -1.72
C VAL A 104 -5.01 -0.70 -0.86
N GLU A 105 -6.21 -0.40 -1.36
CA GLU A 105 -7.29 0.19 -0.55
C GLU A 105 -7.67 -0.73 0.62
N ALA A 106 -7.83 -2.04 0.36
CA ALA A 106 -8.12 -3.02 1.41
C ALA A 106 -7.01 -3.08 2.47
N TYR A 107 -5.75 -3.00 2.04
CA TYR A 107 -4.61 -2.95 2.95
C TYR A 107 -4.61 -1.66 3.79
N ALA A 108 -4.75 -0.49 3.16
CA ALA A 108 -4.77 0.80 3.86
C ALA A 108 -5.95 0.89 4.84
N THR A 109 -7.11 0.33 4.46
CA THR A 109 -8.29 0.21 5.33
C THR A 109 -7.97 -0.62 6.58
N ARG A 110 -7.32 -1.78 6.43
CA ARG A 110 -6.90 -2.60 7.58
C ARG A 110 -5.88 -1.90 8.47
N LEU A 111 -4.90 -1.23 7.87
CA LEU A 111 -3.91 -0.43 8.60
C LEU A 111 -4.63 0.63 9.45
N LEU A 112 -5.63 1.30 8.90
CA LEU A 112 -6.40 2.31 9.64
C LEU A 112 -7.29 1.72 10.73
N GLN A 113 -7.99 0.63 10.46
CA GLN A 113 -8.78 -0.08 11.49
C GLN A 113 -7.94 -0.48 12.69
N SER A 114 -6.66 -0.78 12.46
CA SER A 114 -5.72 -1.15 13.52
C SER A 114 -5.22 0.03 14.37
N VAL A 115 -5.50 1.28 13.98
CA VAL A 115 -5.19 2.48 14.78
C VAL A 115 -6.43 3.18 15.32
N VAL A 116 -7.60 3.00 14.69
CA VAL A 116 -8.87 3.59 15.11
C VAL A 116 -9.29 3.03 16.47
N VAL A 117 -9.62 3.93 17.41
CA VAL A 117 -10.21 3.58 18.71
C VAL A 117 -11.72 3.90 18.67
N PRO A 118 -12.62 2.90 18.58
CA PRO A 118 -14.05 3.12 18.38
C PRO A 118 -14.70 4.04 19.42
N ASP A 119 -14.28 3.93 20.68
CA ASP A 119 -14.86 4.69 21.80
C ASP A 119 -14.56 6.21 21.76
N GLN A 120 -13.66 6.66 20.87
CA GLN A 120 -13.32 8.08 20.70
C GLN A 120 -14.05 8.73 19.52
N ALA A 121 -14.71 7.94 18.67
CA ALA A 121 -15.37 8.45 17.48
C ALA A 121 -16.64 9.24 17.84
N PRO A 122 -16.92 10.38 17.17
CA PRO A 122 -18.19 11.09 17.34
C PRO A 122 -19.38 10.18 17.00
N ALA A 123 -20.46 10.28 17.79
CA ALA A 123 -21.61 9.38 17.68
C ALA A 123 -22.30 9.38 16.29
N ASN A 124 -22.11 10.44 15.50
CA ASN A 124 -22.68 10.58 14.15
C ASN A 124 -21.72 10.15 13.03
N VAL A 125 -20.51 9.67 13.34
CA VAL A 125 -19.51 9.23 12.35
C VAL A 125 -19.61 7.73 12.15
N ASN A 126 -19.76 7.31 10.88
CA ASN A 126 -19.64 5.92 10.51
C ASN A 126 -18.14 5.56 10.35
N LEU A 127 -17.67 4.63 11.17
CA LEU A 127 -16.28 4.17 11.19
C LEU A 127 -15.83 3.53 9.88
N GLU A 128 -16.71 2.86 9.15
CA GLU A 128 -16.39 2.27 7.85
C GLU A 128 -16.11 3.37 6.84
N LEU A 129 -17.02 4.36 6.72
CA LEU A 129 -16.89 5.45 5.75
C LEU A 129 -15.63 6.29 5.98
N VAL A 130 -15.32 6.63 7.23
CA VAL A 130 -14.11 7.40 7.56
C VAL A 130 -12.84 6.59 7.33
N THR A 131 -12.84 5.29 7.61
CA THR A 131 -11.69 4.42 7.32
C THR A 131 -11.44 4.34 5.82
N THR A 132 -12.48 4.12 5.01
CA THR A 132 -12.40 4.12 3.55
C THR A 132 -11.91 5.46 3.01
N TYR A 133 -12.45 6.57 3.51
CA TYR A 133 -12.04 7.92 3.12
C TYR A 133 -10.55 8.17 3.38
N ILE A 134 -10.06 7.84 4.58
CA ILE A 134 -8.66 8.04 4.95
C ILE A 134 -7.75 7.10 4.15
N ALA A 135 -8.16 5.83 3.95
CA ALA A 135 -7.40 4.83 3.19
C ALA A 135 -7.21 5.28 1.74
N GLY A 136 -8.30 5.62 1.06
CA GLY A 136 -8.28 6.08 -0.33
C GLY A 136 -7.53 7.41 -0.50
N GLY A 137 -7.71 8.35 0.43
CA GLY A 137 -6.97 9.62 0.44
C GLY A 137 -5.47 9.43 0.59
N ALA A 138 -5.05 8.61 1.55
CA ALA A 138 -3.64 8.30 1.77
C ALA A 138 -3.02 7.61 0.53
N LEU A 139 -3.69 6.61 -0.02
CA LEU A 139 -3.21 5.89 -1.21
C LEU A 139 -3.09 6.83 -2.41
N THR A 140 -4.06 7.71 -2.61
CA THR A 140 -4.02 8.70 -3.70
C THR A 140 -2.78 9.61 -3.58
N LEU A 141 -2.49 10.09 -2.36
CA LEU A 141 -1.32 10.95 -2.11
C LEU A 141 -0.01 10.19 -2.30
N ILE A 142 0.11 8.96 -1.77
CA ILE A 142 1.32 8.14 -1.93
C ILE A 142 1.56 7.83 -3.41
N ASN A 143 0.53 7.44 -4.16
CA ASN A 143 0.64 7.20 -5.60
C ASN A 143 1.06 8.46 -6.38
N ALA A 144 0.52 9.63 -6.04
CA ALA A 144 0.89 10.88 -6.66
C ALA A 144 2.35 11.26 -6.35
N TRP A 145 2.79 11.04 -5.11
CA TRP A 145 4.17 11.23 -4.68
C TRP A 145 5.15 10.29 -5.38
N LEU A 146 4.85 8.98 -5.45
CA LEU A 146 5.67 7.99 -6.15
C LEU A 146 5.83 8.29 -7.64
N ARG A 147 4.83 8.93 -8.26
CA ARG A 147 4.86 9.36 -9.66
C ARG A 147 5.52 10.73 -9.87
N GLY A 148 6.01 11.38 -8.81
CA GLY A 148 6.64 12.70 -8.87
C GLY A 148 5.65 13.84 -9.12
N HIS A 149 4.35 13.64 -8.92
CA HIS A 149 3.34 14.72 -8.98
C HIS A 149 3.30 15.55 -7.70
N ILE A 150 3.84 15.03 -6.60
CA ILE A 150 4.03 15.73 -5.33
C ILE A 150 5.53 15.68 -5.00
N ASP A 151 6.15 16.84 -4.79
CA ASP A 151 7.59 16.95 -4.47
C ASP A 151 7.79 17.28 -2.99
N VAL A 152 7.86 16.22 -2.18
CA VAL A 152 8.19 16.24 -0.76
C VAL A 152 9.11 15.05 -0.44
N SER A 153 9.81 15.08 0.68
CA SER A 153 10.49 13.90 1.22
C SER A 153 9.50 12.83 1.69
N ASP A 154 10.00 11.61 1.85
CA ASP A 154 9.28 10.49 2.48
C ASP A 154 8.82 10.85 3.91
N ASP A 155 9.70 11.43 4.71
CA ASP A 155 9.36 11.90 6.06
C ASP A 155 8.26 12.97 6.04
N GLU A 156 8.37 13.97 5.16
CA GLU A 156 7.35 15.00 5.02
C GLU A 156 6.01 14.42 4.58
N LEU A 157 5.99 13.45 3.66
CA LEU A 157 4.77 12.78 3.23
C LEU A 157 4.09 12.09 4.42
N VAL A 158 4.86 11.34 5.23
CA VAL A 158 4.35 10.66 6.42
C VAL A 158 3.76 11.67 7.42
N GLU A 159 4.45 12.79 7.67
CA GLU A 159 3.93 13.85 8.55
C GLU A 159 2.60 14.42 8.04
N GLN A 160 2.49 14.69 6.75
CA GLN A 160 1.25 15.20 6.16
C GLN A 160 0.13 14.18 6.28
N LEU A 161 0.39 12.89 5.99
CA LEU A 161 -0.61 11.82 6.11
C LEU A 161 -1.13 11.69 7.55
N VAL A 162 -0.22 11.75 8.54
CA VAL A 162 -0.62 11.73 9.96
C VAL A 162 -1.41 12.98 10.33
N GLY A 163 -0.99 14.16 9.86
CA GLY A 163 -1.67 15.44 10.13
C GLY A 163 -3.07 15.56 9.51
N LEU A 164 -3.36 14.77 8.48
CA LEU A 164 -4.68 14.68 7.84
C LEU A 164 -5.67 13.76 8.57
N LEU A 165 -5.19 12.98 9.55
CA LEU A 165 -6.06 12.14 10.35
C LEU A 165 -6.94 12.99 11.27
N PRO A 166 -8.24 12.66 11.40
CA PRO A 166 -9.08 13.29 12.41
C PRO A 166 -8.46 13.06 13.81
N PRO A 167 -8.45 14.07 14.70
CA PRO A 167 -7.81 13.94 16.00
C PRO A 167 -8.29 12.74 16.81
N TRP A 168 -9.59 12.43 16.74
CA TRP A 168 -10.20 11.29 17.44
C TRP A 168 -9.74 9.91 16.93
N VAL A 169 -9.17 9.81 15.72
CA VAL A 169 -8.55 8.58 15.21
C VAL A 169 -7.22 8.32 15.90
N THR A 170 -6.45 9.37 16.17
CA THR A 170 -5.09 9.28 16.71
C THR A 170 -5.00 9.59 18.20
N SER A 171 -6.10 9.99 18.84
CA SER A 171 -6.15 10.24 20.28
C SER A 171 -5.90 8.96 21.08
N THR A 172 -4.96 9.02 22.01
CA THR A 172 -4.78 8.00 23.04
C THR A 172 -5.77 8.23 24.16
N ARG A 173 -6.37 7.16 24.72
CA ARG A 173 -7.16 7.25 25.96
C ARG A 173 -6.30 7.94 27.05
N SER A 174 -6.75 9.08 27.55
CA SER A 174 -6.22 9.70 28.78
C SER A 174 -6.58 8.89 30.01
#